data_AF-A0A428I6T3-F1
#
_entry.id   AF-A0A428I6T3-F1
#
_cell.length_a   1.000
_cell.length_b   1.000
_cell.length_c   1.000
_cell.angle_alpha   90.00
_cell.angle_beta   90.00
_cell.angle_gamma   90.00
#
_symmetry.space_group_name_H-M   'P 1'
#
loop_
_entity.id
_entity.type
_entity.pdbx_description
1 polymer ?
#
loop_
_entity_poly.entity_id
_entity_poly.type
_entity_poly.pdbx_seq_one_letter_code
_entity_poly.pdbx_strand_id
1 'polypeptide(L)' 'MDANILRVVKIDKEALYEFIYENFIAQQEELLDISKSEVMNDFAID' A
#
# COMPACT_ATOMS: atom_id res chain seq x y z
N MET A 1 -5.24 18.37 -17.09
CA MET A 1 -3.94 17.77 -16.77
C MET A 1 -3.49 17.01 -18.00
N ASP A 2 -2.34 17.36 -18.58
CA ASP A 2 -1.80 16.69 -19.77
C ASP A 2 -1.59 15.21 -19.51
N ALA A 3 -2.26 14.35 -20.28
CA ALA A 3 -2.34 12.91 -20.09
C ALA A 3 -1.00 12.16 -20.25
N ASN A 4 0.10 12.85 -20.56
CA ASN A 4 1.40 12.26 -20.92
C ASN A 4 2.57 12.76 -20.05
N ILE A 5 2.32 13.47 -18.96
CA ILE A 5 3.39 13.86 -18.02
C ILE A 5 3.62 12.72 -17.03
N LEU A 6 4.65 11.92 -17.27
CA LEU A 6 5.12 10.89 -16.34
C LEU A 6 6.23 11.45 -15.45
N ARG A 7 6.17 11.16 -14.15
CA ARG A 7 7.23 11.48 -13.19
C ARG A 7 7.97 10.21 -12.80
N VAL A 8 9.25 10.15 -13.14
CA VAL A 8 10.14 9.05 -12.72
C VAL A 8 10.73 9.40 -11.36
N VAL A 9 10.58 8.50 -10.39
CA VAL A 9 11.17 8.63 -9.05
C VAL A 9 12.09 7.43 -8.83
N LYS A 10 13.36 7.68 -8.46
CA LYS A 10 14.24 6.63 -7.97
C LYS A 10 13.92 6.38 -6.51
N ILE A 11 13.56 5.15 -6.20
CA ILE A 11 13.25 4.67 -4.86
C ILE A 11 13.89 3.29 -4.69
N ASP A 12 14.42 3.02 -3.51
CA ASP A 12 14.93 1.70 -3.17
C ASP A 12 13.78 0.69 -3.10
N LYS A 13 14.09 -0.56 -3.45
CA LYS A 13 13.08 -1.62 -3.57
C LYS A 13 12.32 -1.84 -2.25
N GLU A 14 13.03 -1.82 -1.13
CA GLU A 14 12.47 -2.00 0.21
C GLU A 14 11.54 -0.86 0.59
N ALA A 15 11.97 0.39 0.38
CA ALA A 15 11.16 1.58 0.62
C ALA A 15 9.89 1.63 -0.26
N LEU A 16 9.97 1.11 -1.51
CA LEU A 16 8.79 0.99 -2.37
C LEU A 16 7.79 -0.02 -1.80
N TYR A 17 8.26 -1.17 -1.33
CA TYR A 17 7.38 -2.17 -0.72
C TYR A 17 6.72 -1.63 0.54
N GLU A 18 7.49 -1.03 1.45
CA GLU A 18 6.98 -0.41 2.67
C GLU A 18 5.91 0.63 2.34
N PHE A 19 6.19 1.54 1.41
CA PHE A 19 5.22 2.54 0.95
C PHE A 19 3.93 1.90 0.42
N ILE A 20 4.02 0.85 -0.41
CA ILE A 20 2.83 0.16 -0.94
C ILE A 20 2.04 -0.49 0.20
N TYR A 21 2.71 -1.18 1.12
CA TYR A 21 2.04 -1.87 2.23
C TYR A 21 1.33 -0.90 3.18
N GLU A 22 2.00 0.18 3.58
CA GLU A 22 1.41 1.19 4.46
C GLU A 22 0.18 1.84 3.82
N ASN A 23 0.29 2.23 2.54
CA ASN A 23 -0.83 2.85 1.83
C ASN A 23 -1.99 1.87 1.64
N PHE A 24 -1.69 0.58 1.36
CA PHE A 24 -2.71 -0.45 1.24
C PHE A 24 -3.47 -0.66 2.55
N ILE A 25 -2.77 -0.77 3.68
CA ILE A 25 -3.38 -0.89 5.02
C ILE A 25 -4.21 0.36 5.35
N ALA A 26 -3.69 1.55 5.03
CA ALA A 26 -4.37 2.80 5.31
C ALA A 26 -5.71 2.92 4.53
N GLN A 27 -5.73 2.46 3.27
CA GLN A 27 -6.88 2.52 2.35
C GLN A 27 -7.73 1.26 2.33
N GLN A 28 -7.40 0.26 3.15
CA GLN A 28 -8.02 -1.07 3.12
C GLN A 28 -9.55 -1.01 3.30
N GLU A 29 -10.02 -0.15 4.21
CA GLU A 29 -11.46 0.03 4.47
C GLU A 29 -12.20 0.61 3.26
N GLU A 30 -11.56 1.50 2.49
CA GLU A 30 -12.17 2.10 1.30
C GLU A 30 -12.10 1.17 0.08
N LEU A 31 -11.00 0.44 -0.08
CA LEU A 31 -10.75 -0.41 -1.25
C LEU A 31 -11.45 -1.77 -1.16
N LEU A 32 -11.58 -2.32 0.05
CA LEU A 32 -12.09 -3.66 0.27
C LEU A 32 -13.39 -3.70 1.06
N ASP A 33 -13.83 -2.59 1.68
CA ASP A 33 -14.99 -2.54 2.59
C ASP A 33 -14.86 -3.53 3.77
N ILE A 34 -13.61 -3.87 4.13
CA ILE A 34 -13.28 -4.78 5.23
C ILE A 34 -12.65 -3.96 6.34
N SER A 35 -13.17 -4.10 7.57
CA SER A 35 -12.65 -3.38 8.72
C SER A 35 -11.20 -3.78 9.03
N LYS A 36 -10.36 -2.81 9.42
CA LYS A 36 -8.95 -3.07 9.77
C LYS A 36 -8.80 -4.17 10.84
N SER A 37 -9.76 -4.26 11.76
CA SER A 37 -9.83 -5.28 12.81
C SER A 37 -10.04 -6.70 12.29
N GLU A 38 -10.66 -6.88 11.13
CA GLU A 38 -10.93 -8.21 10.55
C GLU A 38 -9.75 -8.76 9.76
N VAL A 39 -8.79 -7.89 9.35
CA VAL A 39 -7.58 -8.28 8.62
C VAL A 39 -6.34 -8.27 9.52
N MET A 40 -6.40 -7.60 10.68
CA MET A 40 -5.39 -7.71 11.73
C MET A 40 -5.46 -9.09 12.41
N ASN A 41 -4.94 -10.13 11.76
CA ASN A 41 -4.19 -11.26 12.34
C ASN A 41 -4.03 -12.37 11.30
N ASP A 42 -2.89 -12.38 10.59
CA ASP A 42 -1.97 -13.54 10.54
C ASP A 42 -0.69 -13.15 9.78
N PHE A 43 0.11 -12.27 10.39
CA PHE A 43 1.55 -12.19 10.07
C PHE A 43 2.31 -12.96 11.13
N ALA A 44 1.95 -14.23 11.36
CA ALA A 44 2.90 -15.19 11.90
C ALA A 44 3.95 -15.44 10.80
N ILE A 45 4.98 -14.60 10.79
CA ILE A 45 6.23 -14.90 10.09
C ILE A 45 6.86 -16.05 10.89
N ASP A 46 6.69 -17.28 10.41
CA ASP A 46 7.58 -18.43 10.71
C ASP A 46 8.84 -18.33 9.84
#